data_AF-A0A4V4HYX2-F1
#
_entry.id   AF-A0A4V4HYX2-F1
#
_cell.length_a   1.000
_cell.length_b   1.000
_cell.length_c   1.000
_cell.angle_alpha   90.00
_cell.angle_beta   90.00
_cell.angle_gamma   90.00
#
_symmetry.space_group_name_H-M   'P 1'
#
loop_
_entity.id
_entity.type
_entity.pdbx_description
1 polymer ?
#
loop_
_entity_poly.entity_id
_entity_poly.type
_entity_poly.pdbx_seq_one_letter_code
_entity_poly.pdbx_strand_id
1 'polypeptide(L)'
;MSDPSIYTYPSPLEGYKNLPRLSEYVQQYNHGKSYVNPPASKPSPAYGSFTSPITNNERGGFDVHIYFQQNIDTEVTFATELWERIRREFPELRIYRIWDKPVGPHPIAMFEVNLFTPAQFGAFIPWLVINRGPLSALLHPNTGDDIRDHTQRATWLGQPFPLQVGLLRRMLENKAQEAGQKD
;
A
#
# COMPACT_ATOMS: atom_id res chain seq x y z
N MET A 1 14.45 4.60 -3.43
CA MET A 1 14.34 4.28 -2.00
C MET A 1 14.77 5.50 -1.21
N SER A 2 14.05 5.85 -0.14
CA SER A 2 14.46 6.91 0.80
C SER A 2 15.55 6.41 1.74
N ASP A 3 16.41 7.31 2.20
CA ASP A 3 17.32 7.04 3.32
C ASP A 3 16.50 6.65 4.57
N PRO A 4 16.72 5.49 5.21
CA PRO A 4 16.01 5.14 6.43
C PRO A 4 16.42 5.99 7.63
N SER A 5 17.63 6.57 7.65
CA SER A 5 18.17 7.31 8.79
C SER A 5 17.45 8.63 9.10
N ILE A 6 16.70 9.17 8.12
CA ILE A 6 15.88 10.38 8.30
C ILE A 6 14.57 10.11 9.04
N TYR A 7 14.27 8.85 9.37
CA TYR A 7 13.06 8.48 10.09
C TYR A 7 13.34 7.85 11.45
N THR A 8 12.41 8.05 12.38
CA THR A 8 12.39 7.32 13.65
C THR A 8 11.56 6.05 13.53
N TYR A 9 12.00 5.04 14.27
CA TYR A 9 11.36 3.73 14.35
C TYR A 9 11.15 3.38 15.82
N PRO A 10 9.89 3.39 16.31
CA PRO A 10 9.62 2.90 17.65
C PRO A 10 9.95 1.42 17.75
N SER A 11 10.20 0.95 18.97
CA SER A 11 10.42 -0.48 19.21
C SER A 11 9.16 -1.25 18.82
N PRO A 12 9.26 -2.34 18.02
CA PRO A 12 8.11 -3.21 17.76
C PRO A 12 7.51 -3.87 19.01
N LEU A 13 8.23 -3.83 20.14
CA LEU A 13 7.77 -4.30 21.45
C LEU A 13 7.12 -3.20 22.28
N GLU A 14 6.95 -1.98 21.75
CA GLU A 14 6.16 -0.94 22.41
C GLU A 14 4.74 -1.45 22.70
N GLY A 15 4.29 -1.28 23.95
CA GLY A 15 3.06 -1.90 24.47
C GLY A 15 3.22 -3.34 25.00
N TYR A 16 4.35 -4.01 24.74
CA TYR A 16 4.61 -5.41 25.11
C TYR A 16 5.83 -5.64 26.02
N LYS A 17 6.60 -4.58 26.36
CA LYS A 17 7.91 -4.68 27.04
C LYS A 17 7.90 -5.36 28.43
N ASN A 18 6.76 -5.34 29.14
CA ASN A 18 6.66 -5.84 30.51
C ASN A 18 5.89 -7.17 30.61
N LEU A 19 5.70 -7.86 29.50
CA LEU A 19 5.02 -9.15 29.48
C LEU A 19 5.98 -10.30 29.87
N PRO A 20 5.45 -11.42 30.39
CA PRO A 20 6.25 -12.62 30.64
C PRO A 20 6.98 -13.07 29.37
N ARG A 21 8.18 -13.66 29.54
CA ARG A 21 8.93 -14.26 28.44
C ARG A 21 8.08 -15.32 27.74
N LEU A 22 8.07 -15.29 26.41
CA LEU A 22 7.41 -16.31 25.60
C LEU A 22 8.10 -17.67 25.77
N SER A 23 7.31 -18.74 25.64
CA SER A 23 7.81 -20.11 25.63
C SER A 23 8.72 -20.35 24.42
N GLU A 24 9.77 -21.14 24.60
CA GLU A 24 10.62 -21.65 23.50
C GLU A 24 10.12 -23.00 22.97
N TYR A 25 8.95 -23.46 23.43
CA TYR A 25 8.36 -24.70 22.95
C TYR A 25 7.96 -24.60 21.47
N VAL A 26 8.40 -25.59 20.70
CA VAL A 26 8.16 -25.71 19.26
C VAL A 26 7.33 -26.95 19.00
N GLN A 27 6.18 -26.76 18.36
CA GLN A 27 5.31 -27.84 17.90
C GLN A 27 5.72 -28.30 16.51
N GLN A 28 5.71 -29.62 16.30
CA GLN A 28 5.99 -30.24 15.01
C GLN A 28 4.69 -30.57 14.26
N TYR A 29 4.68 -30.25 12.97
CA TYR A 29 3.61 -30.49 12.02
C TYR A 29 4.16 -31.30 10.83
N ASN A 30 3.26 -31.84 10.00
CA ASN A 30 3.65 -32.62 8.80
C ASN A 30 4.58 -31.86 7.84
N HIS A 31 4.49 -30.52 7.80
CA HIS A 31 5.26 -29.66 6.89
C HIS A 31 6.18 -28.65 7.61
N GLY A 32 6.54 -28.89 8.87
CA GLY A 32 7.52 -28.04 9.55
C GLY A 32 7.35 -27.94 11.05
N LYS A 33 7.98 -26.92 11.62
CA LYS A 33 8.02 -26.64 13.05
C LYS A 33 7.62 -25.18 13.28
N SER A 34 6.83 -24.90 14.33
CA SER A 34 6.42 -23.54 14.68
C SER A 34 6.42 -23.34 16.21
N TYR A 35 6.74 -22.13 16.65
CA TYR A 35 6.62 -21.74 18.05
C TYR A 35 5.15 -21.72 18.48
N VAL A 36 4.89 -22.21 19.69
CA VAL A 36 3.56 -22.11 20.30
C VAL A 36 3.47 -20.80 21.07
N ASN A 37 2.71 -19.86 20.51
CA ASN A 37 2.38 -18.62 21.19
C ASN A 37 1.24 -18.84 22.19
N PRO A 38 1.25 -18.18 23.36
CA PRO A 38 0.11 -18.20 24.28
C PRO A 38 -1.18 -17.76 23.57
N PRO A 39 -2.33 -18.40 23.86
CA PRO A 39 -3.59 -18.02 23.24
C PRO A 39 -3.98 -16.60 23.65
N ALA A 40 -4.42 -15.80 22.67
CA ALA A 40 -5.00 -14.48 22.93
C ALA A 40 -6.52 -14.61 23.15
N SER A 41 -7.08 -13.80 24.05
CA SER A 41 -8.53 -13.77 24.31
C SER A 41 -9.37 -13.24 23.13
N LYS A 42 -8.74 -12.50 22.22
CA LYS A 42 -9.32 -11.99 20.97
C LYS A 42 -8.25 -11.82 19.91
N PRO A 43 -8.62 -11.82 18.62
CA PRO A 43 -7.70 -11.48 17.53
C PRO A 43 -7.14 -10.06 17.64
N SER A 44 -6.06 -9.79 16.91
CA SER A 44 -5.52 -8.44 16.77
C SER A 44 -6.59 -7.47 16.25
N PRO A 45 -6.69 -6.23 16.78
CA PRO A 45 -7.55 -5.19 16.21
C PRO A 45 -7.27 -4.90 14.72
N ALA A 46 -6.06 -5.23 14.24
CA ALA A 46 -5.65 -5.05 12.85
C ALA A 46 -6.49 -5.86 11.84
N TYR A 47 -7.22 -6.88 12.29
CA TYR A 47 -8.20 -7.58 11.45
C TYR A 47 -9.44 -6.73 11.15
N GLY A 48 -9.80 -5.80 12.04
CA GLY A 48 -11.00 -4.97 11.91
C GLY A 48 -10.74 -3.60 11.27
N SER A 49 -9.57 -3.01 11.50
CA SER A 49 -9.19 -1.70 10.96
C SER A 49 -7.69 -1.66 10.66
N PHE A 50 -7.28 -0.81 9.72
CA PHE A 50 -5.85 -0.55 9.52
C PHE A 50 -5.24 0.03 10.79
N THR A 51 -4.01 -0.38 11.10
CA THR A 51 -3.28 0.10 12.28
C THR A 51 -2.88 1.57 12.11
N SER A 52 -2.93 2.33 13.20
CA SER A 52 -2.36 3.68 13.23
C SER A 52 -0.88 3.64 12.79
N PRO A 53 -0.41 4.61 11.99
CA PRO A 53 -1.08 5.85 11.56
C PRO A 53 -1.88 5.76 10.24
N ILE A 54 -2.16 4.56 9.74
CA ILE A 54 -2.93 4.40 8.49
C ILE A 54 -4.36 4.89 8.71
N THR A 55 -4.84 5.76 7.81
CA THR A 55 -6.20 6.28 7.90
C THR A 55 -7.24 5.17 7.64
N ASN A 56 -8.38 5.29 8.32
CA ASN A 56 -9.55 4.44 8.14
C ASN A 56 -10.79 5.25 7.71
N ASN A 57 -10.59 6.49 7.25
CA ASN A 57 -11.65 7.39 6.80
C ASN A 57 -11.88 7.30 5.27
N GLU A 58 -12.67 8.22 4.74
CA GLU A 58 -13.07 8.28 3.33
C GLU A 58 -11.92 8.51 2.34
N ARG A 59 -10.70 8.84 2.80
CA ARG A 59 -9.50 8.89 1.96
C ARG A 59 -9.07 7.50 1.45
N GLY A 60 -9.35 6.45 2.23
CA GLY A 60 -8.84 5.10 2.03
C GLY A 60 -7.47 4.92 2.70
N GLY A 61 -7.21 3.74 3.25
CA GLY A 61 -5.99 3.43 3.98
C GLY A 61 -4.79 3.06 3.10
N PHE A 62 -5.04 2.55 1.90
CA PHE A 62 -4.00 2.26 0.91
C PHE A 62 -4.43 2.69 -0.48
N ASP A 63 -3.46 3.17 -1.25
CA ASP A 63 -3.59 3.38 -2.69
C ASP A 63 -2.72 2.35 -3.43
N VAL A 64 -3.26 1.81 -4.51
CA VAL A 64 -2.58 0.87 -5.40
C VAL A 64 -2.51 1.49 -6.79
N HIS A 65 -1.30 1.81 -7.25
CA HIS A 65 -1.05 2.37 -8.58
C HIS A 65 -0.51 1.27 -9.49
N ILE A 66 -1.30 0.89 -10.50
CA ILE A 66 -0.94 -0.15 -11.47
C ILE A 66 -0.35 0.54 -12.70
N TYR A 67 0.88 0.21 -13.05
CA TYR A 67 1.66 0.85 -14.09
C TYR A 67 1.74 0.01 -15.36
N PHE A 68 1.76 0.70 -16.50
CA PHE A 68 1.96 0.10 -17.81
C PHE A 68 2.74 1.05 -18.71
N GLN A 69 3.48 0.49 -19.66
CA GLN A 69 4.20 1.28 -20.66
C GLN A 69 3.23 1.77 -21.74
N GLN A 70 2.96 3.08 -21.76
CA GLN A 70 2.00 3.67 -22.70
C GLN A 70 2.37 3.56 -24.18
N ASN A 71 3.62 3.22 -24.50
CA ASN A 71 4.11 3.01 -25.87
C ASN A 71 4.14 1.53 -26.29
N ILE A 72 3.61 0.63 -25.45
CA ILE A 72 3.52 -0.81 -25.74
C ILE A 72 2.04 -1.19 -25.80
N ASP A 73 1.50 -1.38 -27.01
CA ASP A 73 0.07 -1.63 -27.24
C ASP A 73 -0.48 -2.83 -26.46
N THR A 74 0.32 -3.88 -26.27
CA THR A 74 -0.07 -5.06 -25.51
C THR A 74 -0.23 -4.75 -24.01
N GLU A 75 0.62 -3.89 -23.45
CA GLU A 75 0.49 -3.46 -22.05
C GLU A 75 -0.68 -2.50 -21.88
N VAL A 76 -0.90 -1.57 -22.81
CA VAL A 76 -2.07 -0.66 -22.80
C VAL A 76 -3.37 -1.46 -22.84
N THR A 77 -3.46 -2.43 -23.75
CA THR A 77 -4.62 -3.33 -23.87
C THR A 77 -4.83 -4.10 -22.57
N PHE A 78 -3.79 -4.78 -22.08
CA PHE A 78 -3.88 -5.58 -20.85
C PHE A 78 -4.25 -4.73 -19.62
N ALA A 79 -3.69 -3.53 -19.48
CA ALA A 79 -4.01 -2.62 -18.39
C ALA A 79 -5.48 -2.17 -18.43
N THR A 80 -6.01 -1.91 -19.63
CA THR A 80 -7.41 -1.52 -19.82
C THR A 80 -8.37 -2.67 -19.49
N GLU A 81 -8.05 -3.89 -19.92
CA GLU A 81 -8.82 -5.10 -19.58
C GLU A 81 -8.76 -5.40 -18.08
N LEU A 82 -7.59 -5.27 -17.45
CA LEU A 82 -7.42 -5.44 -16.01
C LEU A 82 -8.22 -4.39 -15.24
N TRP A 83 -8.17 -3.13 -15.66
CA TRP A 83 -8.96 -2.04 -15.10
C TRP A 83 -10.46 -2.34 -15.16
N GLU A 84 -10.95 -2.83 -16.30
CA GLU A 84 -12.35 -3.25 -16.44
C GLU A 84 -12.68 -4.44 -15.52
N ARG A 85 -11.81 -5.45 -15.49
CA ARG A 85 -12.02 -6.64 -14.65
C ARG A 85 -12.11 -6.29 -13.17
N ILE A 86 -11.24 -5.41 -12.68
CA ILE A 86 -11.30 -4.93 -11.28
C ILE A 86 -12.65 -4.28 -11.00
N ARG A 87 -13.18 -3.45 -11.91
CA ARG A 87 -14.49 -2.82 -11.76
C ARG A 87 -15.66 -3.80 -11.72
N ARG A 88 -15.54 -4.93 -12.40
CA ARG A 88 -16.57 -5.98 -12.43
C ARG A 88 -16.51 -6.89 -11.21
N GLU A 89 -15.30 -7.24 -10.78
CA GLU A 89 -15.06 -8.22 -9.71
C GLU A 89 -15.07 -7.59 -8.31
N PHE A 90 -14.67 -6.32 -8.21
CA PHE A 90 -14.62 -5.54 -6.97
C PHE A 90 -15.34 -4.19 -7.14
N PRO A 91 -16.65 -4.17 -7.44
CA PRO A 91 -17.41 -2.93 -7.66
C PRO A 91 -17.45 -2.01 -6.42
N GLU A 92 -17.16 -2.54 -5.24
CA GLU A 92 -17.06 -1.80 -3.97
C GLU A 92 -15.75 -1.03 -3.78
N LEU A 93 -14.71 -1.32 -4.59
CA LEU A 93 -13.45 -0.58 -4.53
C LEU A 93 -13.57 0.73 -5.30
N ARG A 94 -12.92 1.76 -4.76
CA ARG A 94 -12.81 3.04 -5.47
C ARG A 94 -11.66 2.93 -6.47
N ILE A 95 -11.99 2.94 -7.76
CA ILE A 95 -11.03 2.90 -8.86
C ILE A 95 -11.18 4.15 -9.72
N TYR A 96 -10.04 4.72 -10.10
CA TYR A 96 -9.98 5.96 -10.87
C TYR A 96 -9.76 5.70 -12.36
N ARG A 97 -9.85 6.77 -13.17
CA ARG A 97 -9.59 6.71 -14.60
C ARG A 97 -8.15 6.25 -14.88
N ILE A 98 -7.97 5.71 -16.07
CA ILE A 98 -6.63 5.47 -16.63
C ILE A 98 -5.99 6.81 -16.98
N TRP A 99 -4.73 6.96 -16.61
CA TRP A 99 -3.85 8.01 -17.08
C TRP A 99 -2.88 7.42 -18.09
N ASP A 100 -2.95 7.88 -19.33
CA ASP A 100 -2.10 7.46 -20.46
C ASP A 100 -0.72 8.16 -20.49
N LYS A 101 -0.39 8.88 -19.41
CA LYS A 101 0.81 9.70 -19.27
C LYS A 101 1.24 9.83 -17.80
N PRO A 102 2.47 10.28 -17.53
CA PRO A 102 2.92 10.57 -16.17
C PRO A 102 2.04 11.61 -15.48
N VAL A 103 1.72 11.40 -14.20
CA VAL A 103 0.94 12.32 -13.37
C VAL A 103 1.52 12.32 -11.96
N GLY A 104 1.70 13.51 -11.35
CA GLY A 104 2.23 13.62 -9.98
C GLY A 104 3.58 12.88 -9.82
N PRO A 105 3.77 12.06 -8.77
CA PRO A 105 5.01 11.29 -8.59
C PRO A 105 5.17 10.10 -9.56
N HIS A 106 4.14 9.77 -10.33
CA HIS A 106 4.06 8.54 -11.12
C HIS A 106 4.74 8.75 -12.47
N PRO A 107 5.84 8.02 -12.76
CA PRO A 107 6.74 8.36 -13.87
C PRO A 107 6.28 7.86 -15.24
N ILE A 108 5.28 6.98 -15.30
CA ILE A 108 4.67 6.44 -16.53
C ILE A 108 3.15 6.34 -16.35
N ALA A 109 2.44 5.89 -17.39
CA ALA A 109 1.01 5.68 -17.36
C ALA A 109 0.58 4.70 -16.25
N MET A 110 -0.57 4.98 -15.63
CA MET A 110 -1.10 4.19 -14.51
C MET A 110 -2.60 4.37 -14.31
N PHE A 111 -3.18 3.54 -13.46
CA PHE A 111 -4.46 3.81 -12.80
C PHE A 111 -4.39 3.46 -11.32
N GLU A 112 -5.27 4.07 -10.53
CA GLU A 112 -5.28 3.99 -9.06
C GLU A 112 -6.52 3.23 -8.55
N VAL A 113 -6.32 2.38 -7.53
CA VAL A 113 -7.36 1.70 -6.76
C VAL A 113 -7.14 1.93 -5.27
N ASN A 114 -8.18 2.36 -4.54
CA ASN A 114 -8.09 2.64 -3.11
C ASN A 114 -8.75 1.54 -2.29
N LEU A 115 -8.11 1.21 -1.18
CA LEU A 115 -8.55 0.18 -0.23
C LEU A 115 -8.85 0.84 1.11
N PHE A 116 -10.03 0.55 1.65
CA PHE A 116 -10.59 1.20 2.84
C PHE A 116 -10.53 0.30 4.08
N THR A 117 -10.42 -1.01 3.90
CA THR A 117 -10.42 -1.96 5.03
C THR A 117 -9.33 -3.03 4.90
N PRO A 118 -8.89 -3.64 6.02
CA PRO A 118 -8.01 -4.80 5.98
C PRO A 118 -8.58 -5.97 5.17
N ALA A 119 -9.90 -6.16 5.16
CA ALA A 119 -10.55 -7.19 4.37
C ALA A 119 -10.39 -6.94 2.87
N GLN A 120 -10.59 -5.69 2.42
CA GLN A 120 -10.33 -5.31 1.02
C GLN A 120 -8.86 -5.50 0.66
N PHE A 121 -7.93 -5.12 1.53
CA PHE A 121 -6.50 -5.38 1.31
C PHE A 121 -6.18 -6.86 1.19
N GLY A 122 -6.68 -7.67 2.13
CA GLY A 122 -6.48 -9.12 2.15
C GLY A 122 -7.11 -9.86 0.97
N ALA A 123 -8.18 -9.32 0.37
CA ALA A 123 -8.81 -9.89 -0.82
C ALA A 123 -8.13 -9.42 -2.11
N PHE A 124 -7.96 -8.10 -2.27
CA PHE A 124 -7.51 -7.49 -3.51
C PHE A 124 -6.03 -7.76 -3.80
N ILE A 125 -5.15 -7.67 -2.80
CA ILE A 125 -3.71 -7.80 -3.05
C ILE A 125 -3.32 -9.21 -3.53
N PRO A 126 -3.75 -10.31 -2.88
CA PRO A 126 -3.49 -11.65 -3.40
C PRO A 126 -4.11 -11.89 -4.77
N TRP A 127 -5.31 -11.36 -5.01
CA TRP A 127 -5.94 -11.43 -6.32
C TRP A 127 -5.11 -10.71 -7.38
N LEU A 128 -4.61 -9.51 -7.08
CA LEU A 128 -3.79 -8.72 -7.99
C LEU A 128 -2.44 -9.39 -8.26
N VAL A 129 -1.83 -10.04 -7.27
CA VAL A 129 -0.60 -10.84 -7.44
C VAL A 129 -0.76 -11.88 -8.56
N ILE A 130 -1.93 -12.52 -8.64
CA ILE A 130 -2.22 -13.53 -9.66
C ILE A 130 -2.63 -12.91 -11.00
N ASN A 131 -3.42 -11.83 -10.99
CA ASN A 131 -4.11 -11.35 -12.19
C ASN A 131 -3.44 -10.14 -12.87
N ARG A 132 -2.43 -9.49 -12.28
CA ARG A 132 -1.79 -8.29 -12.85
C ARG A 132 -0.92 -8.54 -14.09
N GLY A 133 -0.69 -9.80 -14.44
CA GLY A 133 0.18 -10.16 -15.57
C GLY A 133 1.56 -9.48 -15.48
N PRO A 134 2.03 -8.82 -16.56
CA PRO A 134 3.35 -8.18 -16.57
C PRO A 134 3.40 -6.85 -15.80
N LEU A 135 2.25 -6.26 -15.46
CA LEU A 135 2.15 -4.89 -14.96
C LEU A 135 2.69 -4.76 -13.53
N SER A 136 3.55 -3.78 -13.27
CA SER A 136 3.99 -3.47 -11.90
C SER A 136 2.92 -2.70 -11.13
N ALA A 137 2.86 -2.89 -9.81
CA ALA A 137 1.98 -2.10 -8.94
C ALA A 137 2.73 -1.53 -7.73
N LEU A 138 2.57 -0.24 -7.47
CA LEU A 138 2.98 0.42 -6.23
C LEU A 138 1.81 0.37 -5.25
N LEU A 139 2.07 -0.12 -4.04
CA LEU A 139 1.15 -0.04 -2.91
C LEU A 139 1.78 0.90 -1.89
N HIS A 140 1.04 1.89 -1.41
CA HIS A 140 1.47 2.66 -0.26
C HIS A 140 0.32 2.94 0.70
N PRO A 141 0.59 3.04 2.02
CA PRO A 141 -0.41 3.47 2.97
C PRO A 141 -0.72 4.96 2.82
N ASN A 142 -1.82 5.41 3.40
CA ASN A 142 -2.14 6.82 3.61
C ASN A 142 -2.08 7.12 5.10
N THR A 143 -1.02 7.81 5.55
CA THR A 143 -0.75 8.10 6.96
C THR A 143 -0.66 9.59 7.30
N GLY A 144 -0.70 10.45 6.28
CA GLY A 144 -0.44 11.88 6.38
C GLY A 144 1.02 12.29 6.16
N ASP A 145 1.93 11.33 5.99
CA ASP A 145 3.32 11.56 5.57
C ASP A 145 3.52 11.05 4.14
N ASP A 146 3.01 11.81 3.17
CA ASP A 146 2.95 11.40 1.76
C ASP A 146 4.33 11.03 1.20
N ILE A 147 5.41 11.71 1.62
CA ILE A 147 6.76 11.39 1.16
C ILE A 147 7.19 10.03 1.70
N ARG A 148 7.03 9.78 3.00
CA ARG A 148 7.41 8.49 3.60
C ARG A 148 6.54 7.36 3.09
N ASP A 149 5.26 7.64 2.84
CA ASP A 149 4.28 6.70 2.32
C ASP A 149 4.68 6.22 0.92
N HIS A 150 4.99 7.13 0.00
CA HIS A 150 5.42 6.78 -1.37
C HIS A 150 6.85 6.23 -1.46
N THR A 151 7.64 6.27 -0.38
CA THR A 151 9.06 5.86 -0.41
C THR A 151 9.37 4.70 0.52
N GLN A 152 9.44 4.96 1.82
CA GLN A 152 9.89 4.00 2.83
C GLN A 152 8.83 2.95 3.13
N ARG A 153 7.55 3.35 3.15
CA ARG A 153 6.41 2.46 3.46
C ARG A 153 5.77 1.86 2.21
N ALA A 154 6.27 2.23 1.03
CA ALA A 154 5.83 1.68 -0.23
C ALA A 154 6.24 0.21 -0.37
N THR A 155 5.36 -0.57 -0.97
CA THR A 155 5.60 -1.96 -1.38
C THR A 155 5.33 -2.08 -2.87
N TRP A 156 6.12 -2.90 -3.57
CA TRP A 156 5.96 -3.13 -5.00
C TRP A 156 5.57 -4.57 -5.31
N LEU A 157 4.60 -4.75 -6.21
CA LEU A 157 4.36 -6.02 -6.90
C LEU A 157 4.98 -5.92 -8.29
N GLY A 158 5.96 -6.77 -8.59
CA GLY A 158 6.72 -6.69 -9.85
C GLY A 158 7.91 -5.74 -9.76
N GLN A 159 8.28 -5.12 -10.88
CA GLN A 159 9.47 -4.28 -10.97
C GLN A 159 9.18 -2.84 -10.47
N PRO A 160 9.93 -2.33 -9.49
CA PRO A 160 9.76 -0.96 -9.02
C PRO A 160 10.09 0.09 -10.08
N PHE A 161 9.31 1.17 -10.12
CA PHE A 161 9.64 2.35 -10.92
C PHE A 161 10.25 3.47 -10.05
N PRO A 162 11.19 4.27 -10.59
CA PRO A 162 11.76 5.41 -9.89
C PRO A 162 10.75 6.56 -9.84
N LEU A 163 10.02 6.68 -8.72
CA LEU A 163 9.05 7.75 -8.51
C LEU A 163 9.70 9.14 -8.52
N GLN A 164 8.95 10.14 -8.99
CA GLN A 164 9.35 11.55 -9.02
C GLN A 164 9.15 12.22 -7.65
N VAL A 165 9.85 11.74 -6.63
CA VAL A 165 9.69 12.20 -5.22
C VAL A 165 9.95 13.71 -5.05
N GLY A 166 10.87 14.28 -5.83
CA GLY A 166 11.12 15.73 -5.82
C GLY A 166 9.93 16.55 -6.32
N LEU A 167 9.15 16.02 -7.28
CA LEU A 167 7.91 16.65 -7.73
C LEU A 167 6.82 16.53 -6.66
N LEU A 168 6.70 15.36 -6.02
CA LEU A 168 5.77 15.16 -4.91
C LEU A 168 6.04 16.18 -3.79
N ARG A 169 7.29 16.36 -3.38
CA ARG A 169 7.67 17.34 -2.35
C ARG A 169 7.20 18.75 -2.71
N ARG A 170 7.49 19.22 -3.92
CA ARG A 170 7.05 20.55 -4.39
C ARG A 170 5.52 20.69 -4.42
N MET A 171 4.80 19.64 -4.83
CA MET A 171 3.34 19.65 -4.82
C MET A 171 2.77 19.81 -3.41
N LEU A 172 3.38 19.15 -2.42
CA LEU A 172 2.96 19.26 -1.02
C LEU A 172 3.28 20.65 -0.44
N GLU A 173 4.46 21.19 -0.75
CA GLU A 173 4.86 22.55 -0.35
C GLU A 173 3.88 23.62 -0.91
N ASN A 174 3.53 23.53 -2.20
CA ASN A 174 2.58 24.45 -2.83
C ASN A 174 1.19 24.34 -2.19
N LYS A 175 0.69 23.13 -1.94
CA LYS A 175 -0.60 22.92 -1.26
C LYS A 175 -0.62 23.54 0.14
N ALA A 176 0.48 23.40 0.89
CA ALA A 176 0.59 24.00 2.23
C ALA A 176 0.57 25.54 2.17
N GLN A 177 1.24 26.14 1.18
CA GLN A 177 1.22 27.60 0.97
C GLN A 177 -0.17 28.11 0.60
N GLU A 178 -0.88 27.42 -0.30
CA GLU A 178 -2.24 27.79 -0.70
C GLU A 178 -3.25 27.67 0.47
N ALA A 179 -3.06 26.69 1.36
CA ALA A 179 -3.89 26.54 2.55
C ALA A 179 -3.65 27.69 3.55
N GLY A 180 -2.39 28.06 3.80
CA GLY A 180 -2.04 29.14 4.73
C GLY A 180 -2.29 30.56 4.23
N GLN A 181 -2.59 30.75 2.93
CA GLN A 181 -3.00 32.05 2.37
C GLN A 181 -4.51 32.30 2.44
N LYS A 182 -5.30 31.32 2.87
CA LYS A 182 -6.76 31.41 3.00
C LYS A 182 -7.25 31.72 4.42
N ASP A 183 -6.32 31.88 5.36
CA ASP A 183 -6.53 32.30 6.74
C ASP A 183 -6.08 33.77 6.93
#